data_AF-A0A7S2L2X6-F1
#
_entry.id   AF-A0A7S2L2X6-F1
#
_cell.length_a   1.000
_cell.length_b   1.000
_cell.length_c   1.000
_cell.angle_alpha   90.00
_cell.angle_beta   90.00
_cell.angle_gamma   90.00
#
_symmetry.space_group_name_H-M   'P 1'
#
loop_
_entity.id
_entity.type
_entity.pdbx_description
1 polymer ?
#
loop_
_entity_poly.entity_id
_entity_poly.type
_entity_poly.pdbx_seq_one_letter_code
_entity_poly.pdbx_strand_id
1 'polypeptide(L)'
;MQILGAPSADAAAALITGEEDARVKSKDAEKRKSVLLPEKLQHEFRVVDISDIGAEDKDVDTDDKDLSVSERNEIRRTAATIQCMWDTMVNMEVAKPTIIFPGRVGVERVQEELKALGLEDVRTLRNLSGDSHEAINDGAKDDDVTETNTWKNISVYIIGERFARGLDLPEVGNVIMLAPPSSAAGYAHMAGRTGRSGREGTAITLVRPRNTEVQRLAAIAETLGLKFQEELSEEEEEDEDEVVEPVQAALDEADLSSMTVPQLKELLKEKSLPVSGRKAELIERLTSA
;
A
#
# COMPACT_ATOMS: atom_id res chain seq x y z
N MET A 1 17.88 -27.93 2.52
CA MET A 1 18.51 -26.98 1.58
C MET A 1 18.03 -25.61 2.02
N GLN A 2 18.97 -24.74 2.43
CA GLN A 2 18.70 -23.45 3.07
C GLN A 2 17.93 -22.51 2.15
N ILE A 3 16.89 -21.85 2.67
CA ILE A 3 16.27 -20.68 2.06
C ILE A 3 16.46 -19.56 3.07
N LEU A 4 17.52 -18.77 2.89
CA LEU A 4 17.82 -17.53 3.60
C LEU A 4 18.07 -16.47 2.55
N GLY A 5 17.35 -15.34 2.65
CA GLY A 5 17.67 -14.09 1.96
C GLY A 5 16.96 -13.89 0.62
N ALA A 6 15.68 -13.51 0.63
CA ALA A 6 15.14 -12.71 -0.45
C ALA A 6 15.52 -11.24 -0.15
N PRO A 7 16.35 -10.58 -0.99
CA PRO A 7 16.96 -9.29 -0.69
C PRO A 7 16.05 -8.06 -0.89
N SER A 8 14.88 -8.20 -1.50
CA SER A 8 13.91 -7.10 -1.73
C SER A 8 12.47 -7.62 -1.84
N ALA A 9 11.49 -6.72 -1.86
CA ALA A 9 10.08 -7.01 -2.15
C ALA A 9 9.94 -7.80 -3.47
N ASP A 10 10.68 -7.42 -4.51
CA ASP A 10 10.69 -8.06 -5.83
C ASP A 10 11.15 -9.53 -5.80
N ALA A 11 12.10 -9.87 -4.93
CA ALA A 11 12.59 -11.25 -4.81
C ALA A 11 11.57 -12.17 -4.11
N ALA A 12 10.76 -11.61 -3.21
CA ALA A 12 9.61 -12.31 -2.63
C ALA A 12 8.48 -12.43 -3.66
N ALA A 13 8.29 -11.41 -4.49
CA ALA A 13 7.34 -11.43 -5.58
C ALA A 13 7.62 -12.54 -6.58
N ALA A 14 8.86 -12.69 -7.03
CA ALA A 14 9.26 -13.78 -7.93
C ALA A 14 8.92 -15.18 -7.38
N LEU A 15 8.99 -15.39 -6.06
CA LEU A 15 8.61 -16.65 -5.41
C LEU A 15 7.09 -16.91 -5.41
N ILE A 16 6.27 -15.87 -5.45
CA ILE A 16 4.81 -15.94 -5.37
C ILE A 16 4.16 -15.84 -6.78
N THR A 17 4.66 -14.96 -7.65
CA THR A 17 4.16 -14.72 -9.02
C THR A 17 4.55 -15.85 -9.97
N GLY A 18 5.59 -16.62 -9.63
CA GLY A 18 6.02 -17.80 -10.39
C GLY A 18 6.67 -17.48 -11.73
N GLU A 19 7.36 -16.35 -11.86
CA GLU A 19 8.22 -16.10 -13.02
C GLU A 19 9.27 -17.22 -13.16
N GLU A 20 9.27 -17.84 -14.35
CA GLU A 20 9.71 -19.22 -14.57
C GLU A 20 11.21 -19.47 -14.28
N ASP A 21 11.51 -20.29 -13.28
CA ASP A 21 12.66 -21.18 -13.34
C ASP A 21 12.21 -22.51 -13.98
N ALA A 22 12.66 -22.75 -15.21
CA ALA A 22 12.15 -23.77 -16.14
C ALA A 22 12.45 -25.25 -15.75
N ARG A 23 12.41 -25.59 -14.46
CA ARG A 23 12.70 -26.95 -13.96
C ARG A 23 11.83 -27.39 -12.77
N VAL A 24 10.51 -27.32 -12.89
CA VAL A 24 9.63 -28.20 -12.10
C VAL A 24 8.57 -28.83 -12.99
N LYS A 25 8.97 -29.86 -13.73
CA LYS A 25 8.03 -30.80 -14.35
C LYS A 25 7.44 -31.70 -13.26
N SER A 26 6.35 -31.26 -12.66
CA SER A 26 5.50 -32.11 -11.81
C SER A 26 4.15 -32.30 -12.51
N LYS A 27 3.93 -33.52 -13.04
CA LYS A 27 2.69 -33.98 -13.68
C LYS A 27 1.46 -34.01 -12.74
N ASP A 28 1.60 -33.57 -11.49
CA ASP A 28 0.58 -33.67 -10.44
C ASP A 28 -0.08 -32.33 -10.06
N ALA A 29 0.44 -31.18 -10.52
CA ALA A 29 -0.17 -29.86 -10.25
C ALA A 29 -1.49 -29.65 -11.02
N GLU A 30 -1.56 -30.08 -12.29
CA GLU A 30 -2.77 -29.97 -13.13
C GLU A 30 -3.97 -30.77 -12.57
N LYS A 31 -3.74 -31.77 -11.71
CA LYS A 31 -4.81 -32.57 -11.09
C LYS A 31 -5.38 -31.99 -9.80
N ARG A 32 -4.80 -30.93 -9.25
CA ARG A 32 -5.27 -30.27 -8.02
C ARG A 32 -6.00 -28.95 -8.33
N LYS A 33 -6.93 -28.96 -9.28
CA LYS A 33 -7.91 -27.86 -9.40
C LYS A 33 -8.97 -28.01 -8.31
N SER A 34 -8.68 -27.56 -7.09
CA SER A 34 -9.76 -27.40 -6.11
C SER A 34 -10.58 -26.17 -6.51
N VAL A 35 -11.73 -26.38 -7.16
CA VAL A 35 -12.75 -25.36 -7.45
C VAL A 35 -13.42 -24.93 -6.14
N LEU A 36 -12.67 -24.23 -5.28
CA LEU A 36 -13.16 -23.73 -3.99
C LEU A 36 -13.39 -22.21 -4.01
N LEU A 37 -12.83 -21.52 -5.00
CA LEU A 37 -12.85 -20.07 -5.14
C LEU A 37 -13.56 -19.66 -6.43
N PRO A 38 -14.22 -18.48 -6.45
CA PRO A 38 -14.86 -17.99 -7.66
C PRO A 38 -13.86 -17.72 -8.79
N GLU A 39 -14.29 -17.92 -10.04
CA GLU A 39 -13.42 -17.82 -11.23
C GLU A 39 -12.90 -16.40 -11.49
N LYS A 40 -13.68 -15.37 -11.15
CA LYS A 40 -13.33 -13.95 -11.36
C LYS A 40 -12.70 -13.28 -10.14
N LEU A 41 -12.29 -14.08 -9.15
CA LEU A 41 -11.62 -13.55 -7.97
C LEU A 41 -10.17 -13.21 -8.31
N GLN A 42 -9.81 -11.95 -8.15
CA GLN A 42 -8.43 -11.47 -8.24
C GLN A 42 -7.70 -11.79 -6.93
N HIS A 43 -6.48 -12.30 -7.07
CA HIS A 43 -5.63 -12.69 -5.95
C HIS A 43 -4.39 -11.81 -5.95
N GLU A 44 -4.24 -11.03 -4.90
CA GLU A 44 -3.20 -10.02 -4.81
C GLU A 44 -2.43 -10.15 -3.50
N PHE A 45 -1.21 -9.65 -3.50
CA PHE A 45 -0.44 -9.48 -2.29
C PHE A 45 0.26 -8.12 -2.26
N ARG A 46 0.57 -7.68 -1.05
CA ARG A 46 1.38 -6.49 -0.79
C ARG A 46 2.47 -6.84 0.19
N VAL A 47 3.66 -6.33 -0.05
CA VAL A 47 4.78 -6.49 0.86
C VAL A 47 4.67 -5.41 1.93
N VAL A 48 4.64 -5.83 3.20
CA VAL A 48 4.75 -4.90 4.32
C VAL A 48 6.22 -4.55 4.47
N ASP A 49 6.56 -3.28 4.27
CA ASP A 49 7.92 -2.85 4.56
C ASP A 49 8.17 -2.88 6.08
N ILE A 50 9.24 -3.59 6.43
CA ILE A 50 9.73 -3.74 7.80
C ILE A 50 11.24 -3.50 7.87
N SER A 51 11.81 -2.90 6.81
CA SER A 51 13.22 -2.60 6.61
C SER A 51 13.78 -1.84 7.82
N ASP A 52 13.08 -0.79 8.25
CA ASP A 52 13.42 0.10 9.38
C ASP A 52 13.18 -0.51 10.76
N ILE A 53 12.50 -1.65 10.86
CA ILE A 53 12.06 -2.24 12.15
C ILE A 53 13.18 -3.05 12.84
N GLY A 54 14.41 -2.96 12.38
CA GLY A 54 15.52 -3.77 12.90
C GLY A 54 16.92 -3.33 12.53
N ALA A 55 17.13 -2.13 12.00
CA ALA A 55 18.44 -1.51 12.13
C ALA A 55 18.67 -1.33 13.63
N GLU A 56 19.83 -1.75 14.14
CA GLU A 56 20.21 -1.51 15.52
C GLU A 56 20.24 0.00 15.77
N ASP A 57 19.11 0.57 16.18
CA ASP A 57 19.07 1.92 16.70
C ASP A 57 19.82 1.90 18.03
N LYS A 58 21.11 2.23 17.95
CA LYS A 58 21.93 2.53 19.12
C LYS A 58 21.48 3.81 19.82
N ASP A 59 20.57 4.58 19.20
CA ASP A 59 20.13 5.88 19.69
C ASP A 59 18.62 6.10 19.50
N VAL A 60 17.76 5.21 20.04
CA VAL A 60 16.35 5.56 20.28
C VAL A 60 16.13 5.75 21.77
N ASP A 61 16.09 7.01 22.16
CA ASP A 61 15.37 7.45 23.35
C ASP A 61 13.89 7.07 23.15
N THR A 62 13.54 5.89 23.63
CA THR A 62 12.13 5.46 23.73
C THR A 62 11.74 5.79 25.15
N ASP A 63 10.84 6.76 25.31
CA ASP A 63 10.33 7.28 26.58
C ASP A 63 9.58 6.25 27.46
N ASP A 64 9.79 4.94 27.24
CA ASP A 64 9.27 3.87 28.09
C ASP A 64 10.33 2.77 28.29
N LYS A 65 11.09 2.89 29.40
CA LYS A 65 12.25 2.03 29.72
C LYS A 65 11.87 0.60 30.12
N ASP A 66 10.57 0.30 30.22
CA ASP A 66 10.08 -0.98 30.75
C ASP A 66 9.79 -2.04 29.67
N LEU A 67 9.77 -1.67 28.38
CA LEU A 67 9.48 -2.60 27.28
C LEU A 67 10.73 -3.35 26.78
N SER A 68 10.61 -4.67 26.66
CA SER A 68 11.64 -5.50 26.04
C SER A 68 11.85 -5.14 24.57
N VAL A 69 13.03 -5.46 24.03
CA VAL A 69 13.33 -5.31 22.59
C VAL A 69 12.31 -6.08 21.74
N SER A 70 11.86 -7.24 22.22
CA SER A 70 10.86 -8.05 21.51
C SER A 70 9.51 -7.35 21.42
N GLU A 71 9.06 -6.71 22.50
CA GLU A 71 7.80 -5.97 22.53
C GLU A 71 7.86 -4.74 21.63
N ARG A 72 8.95 -3.97 21.68
CA ARG A 72 9.16 -2.82 20.78
C ARG A 72 9.14 -3.24 19.30
N ASN A 73 9.80 -4.35 18.97
CA ASN A 73 9.78 -4.87 17.61
C ASN A 73 8.39 -5.34 17.16
N GLU A 74 7.61 -5.92 18.05
CA GLU A 74 6.23 -6.33 17.72
C GLU A 74 5.29 -5.14 17.54
N ILE A 75 5.43 -4.09 18.36
CA ILE A 75 4.70 -2.84 18.21
C ILE A 75 4.99 -2.22 16.84
N ARG A 76 6.27 -2.09 16.48
CA ARG A 76 6.70 -1.55 15.18
C ARG A 76 6.15 -2.37 14.01
N ARG A 77 6.26 -3.70 14.06
CA ARG A 77 5.70 -4.57 13.00
C ARG A 77 4.20 -4.42 12.86
N THR A 78 3.51 -4.25 13.98
CA THR A 78 2.06 -4.06 14.01
C THR A 78 1.69 -2.74 13.34
N ALA A 79 2.40 -1.65 13.69
CA ALA A 79 2.22 -0.34 13.07
C ALA A 79 2.45 -0.39 11.56
N ALA A 80 3.57 -0.97 11.09
CA ALA A 80 3.84 -1.10 9.66
C ALA A 80 2.77 -1.94 8.92
N THR A 81 2.24 -2.98 9.56
CA THR A 81 1.16 -3.79 8.98
C THR A 81 -0.14 -2.98 8.84
N ILE A 82 -0.47 -2.14 9.84
CA ILE A 82 -1.64 -1.26 9.81
C ILE A 82 -1.47 -0.18 8.75
N GLN A 83 -0.27 0.40 8.64
CA GLN A 83 0.04 1.41 7.62
C GLN A 83 -0.11 0.82 6.22
N CYS A 84 0.54 -0.30 5.93
CA CYS A 84 0.40 -0.98 4.65
C CYS A 84 -1.05 -1.36 4.33
N MET A 85 -1.84 -1.78 5.33
CA MET A 85 -3.28 -2.02 5.17
C MET A 85 -4.02 -0.74 4.77
N TRP A 86 -3.74 0.38 5.44
CA TRP A 86 -4.37 1.65 5.16
C TRP A 86 -4.04 2.14 3.75
N ASP A 87 -2.76 2.13 3.39
CA ASP A 87 -2.26 2.52 2.07
C ASP A 87 -2.92 1.67 0.97
N THR A 88 -3.01 0.36 1.20
CA THR A 88 -3.72 -0.58 0.32
C THR A 88 -5.18 -0.19 0.14
N MET A 89 -5.87 0.30 1.18
CA MET A 89 -7.27 0.71 1.09
C MET A 89 -7.42 2.03 0.32
N VAL A 90 -6.63 3.05 0.65
CA VAL A 90 -6.78 4.38 0.02
C VAL A 90 -6.36 4.39 -1.45
N ASN A 91 -5.43 3.51 -1.84
CA ASN A 91 -4.99 3.38 -3.24
C ASN A 91 -5.93 2.52 -4.10
N MET A 92 -7.03 2.00 -3.56
CA MET A 92 -8.02 1.28 -4.38
C MET A 92 -8.80 2.27 -5.26
N GLU A 93 -8.88 1.97 -6.56
CA GLU A 93 -9.68 2.77 -7.52
C GLU A 93 -11.12 3.01 -7.05
N VAL A 94 -11.72 2.00 -6.40
CA VAL A 94 -13.09 2.06 -5.91
C VAL A 94 -13.17 1.48 -4.51
N ALA A 95 -13.56 2.32 -3.55
CA ALA A 95 -13.89 1.87 -2.21
C ALA A 95 -15.14 0.98 -2.23
N LYS A 96 -14.97 -0.30 -1.89
CA LYS A 96 -16.04 -1.28 -1.81
C LYS A 96 -16.15 -1.78 -0.38
N PRO A 97 -17.32 -2.29 0.05
CA PRO A 97 -17.42 -3.00 1.32
C PRO A 97 -16.30 -4.04 1.41
N THR A 98 -15.64 -4.10 2.57
CA THR A 98 -14.38 -4.83 2.74
C THR A 98 -14.38 -5.64 4.03
N ILE A 99 -13.94 -6.90 3.97
CA ILE A 99 -13.63 -7.69 5.17
C ILE A 99 -12.12 -7.68 5.40
N ILE A 100 -11.71 -7.39 6.64
CA ILE A 100 -10.32 -7.43 7.09
C ILE A 100 -10.13 -8.57 8.09
N PHE A 101 -9.20 -9.47 7.79
CA PHE A 101 -8.74 -10.52 8.69
C PHE A 101 -7.46 -10.05 9.40
N PRO A 102 -7.52 -9.68 10.69
CA PRO A 102 -6.44 -8.95 11.34
C PRO A 102 -5.24 -9.82 11.75
N GLY A 103 -5.37 -11.15 11.68
CA GLY A 103 -4.31 -12.06 12.08
C GLY A 103 -3.82 -11.82 13.51
N ARG A 104 -2.52 -11.54 13.67
CA ARG A 104 -1.90 -11.25 14.98
C ARG A 104 -2.08 -9.81 15.46
N VAL A 105 -2.45 -8.87 14.57
CA VAL A 105 -2.71 -7.47 14.95
C VAL A 105 -3.88 -7.38 15.92
N GLY A 106 -4.87 -8.27 15.76
CA GLY A 106 -6.06 -8.32 16.61
C GLY A 106 -7.20 -7.46 16.10
N VAL A 107 -8.43 -7.84 16.45
CA VAL A 107 -9.66 -7.19 15.94
C VAL A 107 -9.79 -5.77 16.50
N GLU A 108 -9.60 -5.63 17.81
CA GLU A 108 -9.75 -4.38 18.55
C GLU A 108 -8.75 -3.33 18.05
N ARG A 109 -7.48 -3.71 17.87
CA ARG A 109 -6.44 -2.78 17.41
C ARG A 109 -6.75 -2.24 16.01
N VAL A 110 -7.10 -3.09 15.06
CA VAL A 110 -7.47 -2.64 13.70
C VAL A 110 -8.70 -1.73 13.75
N GLN A 111 -9.67 -2.00 14.63
CA GLN A 111 -10.88 -1.20 14.75
C GLN A 111 -10.58 0.22 15.26
N GLU A 112 -9.77 0.32 16.31
CA GLU A 112 -9.37 1.59 16.90
C GLU A 112 -8.64 2.47 15.88
N GLU A 113 -7.69 1.88 15.14
CA GLU A 113 -6.89 2.59 14.15
C GLU A 113 -7.74 3.07 12.97
N LEU A 114 -8.62 2.23 12.41
CA LEU A 114 -9.50 2.65 11.31
C LEU A 114 -10.50 3.75 11.74
N LYS A 115 -11.02 3.69 12.97
CA LYS A 115 -11.86 4.76 13.52
C LYS A 115 -11.06 6.05 13.73
N ALA A 116 -9.82 5.96 14.19
CA ALA A 116 -8.93 7.11 14.34
C ALA A 116 -8.60 7.77 13.00
N LEU A 117 -8.55 6.98 11.91
CA LEU A 117 -8.40 7.44 10.52
C LEU A 117 -9.70 7.98 9.90
N GLY A 118 -10.79 8.08 10.68
CA GLY A 118 -12.03 8.73 10.28
C GLY A 118 -13.06 7.85 9.59
N LEU A 119 -12.93 6.52 9.65
CA LEU A 119 -13.95 5.61 9.14
C LEU A 119 -15.08 5.47 10.17
N GLU A 120 -16.31 5.72 9.74
CA GLU A 120 -17.49 5.68 10.60
C GLU A 120 -18.13 4.29 10.65
N ASP A 121 -18.10 3.54 9.53
CA ASP A 121 -18.77 2.23 9.42
C ASP A 121 -17.84 1.02 9.61
N VAL A 122 -17.11 0.99 10.73
CA VAL A 122 -16.19 -0.10 11.11
C VAL A 122 -16.86 -1.08 12.09
N ARG A 123 -17.19 -2.27 11.59
CA ARG A 123 -17.97 -3.29 12.30
C ARG A 123 -17.13 -4.49 12.69
N THR A 124 -17.37 -5.03 13.88
CA THR A 124 -16.85 -6.34 14.32
C THR A 124 -17.99 -7.33 14.48
N LEU A 125 -17.67 -8.59 14.79
CA LEU A 125 -18.71 -9.58 15.09
C LEU A 125 -19.61 -9.20 16.27
N ARG A 126 -19.08 -8.49 17.28
CA ARG A 126 -19.90 -8.00 18.40
C ARG A 126 -21.01 -7.07 17.89
N ASN A 127 -20.69 -6.22 16.93
CA ASN A 127 -21.63 -5.30 16.29
C ASN A 127 -22.62 -6.04 15.37
N LEU A 128 -22.23 -7.18 14.78
CA LEU A 128 -23.08 -8.00 13.90
C LEU A 128 -24.09 -8.87 14.66
N SER A 129 -23.75 -9.33 15.87
CA SER A 129 -24.59 -10.21 16.68
C SER A 129 -25.69 -9.51 17.49
N GLY A 130 -25.89 -8.20 17.31
CA GLY A 130 -27.03 -7.47 17.89
C GLY A 130 -26.84 -6.96 19.33
N ASP A 131 -25.63 -7.02 19.90
CA ASP A 131 -25.33 -6.25 21.12
C ASP A 131 -25.12 -4.79 20.74
N SER A 132 -26.25 -4.10 20.62
CA SER A 132 -26.37 -2.68 20.35
C SER A 132 -26.11 -1.89 21.62
N HIS A 133 -24.83 -1.65 21.91
CA HIS A 133 -24.42 -0.51 22.72
C HIS A 133 -23.19 0.12 22.09
N GLU A 134 -23.43 1.02 21.14
CA GLU A 134 -22.77 2.31 21.10
C GLU A 134 -23.56 3.22 20.18
N ALA A 135 -23.95 4.36 20.74
CA ALA A 135 -24.79 5.35 20.10
C ALA A 135 -24.13 5.87 18.83
N ILE A 136 -24.95 6.04 17.80
CA ILE A 136 -24.69 6.98 16.71
C ILE A 136 -24.42 8.33 17.39
N ASN A 137 -23.16 8.76 17.36
CA ASN A 137 -22.79 10.09 17.81
C ASN A 137 -23.11 11.03 16.64
N ASP A 138 -24.33 11.56 16.61
CA ASP A 138 -24.70 12.72 15.78
C ASP A 138 -23.97 13.96 16.34
N GLY A 139 -22.66 14.01 16.08
CA GLY A 139 -21.80 15.12 16.40
C GLY A 139 -21.49 15.91 15.14
N ALA A 140 -22.45 16.71 14.68
CA ALA A 140 -22.16 17.78 13.74
C ALA A 140 -21.10 18.72 14.35
N LYS A 141 -19.94 18.79 13.70
CA LYS A 141 -19.07 19.98 13.74
C LYS A 141 -18.59 20.27 12.33
N ASP A 142 -18.90 21.50 11.95
CA ASP A 142 -18.61 22.18 10.70
C ASP A 142 -17.12 22.29 10.35
N ASP A 143 -16.92 22.46 9.04
CA ASP A 143 -15.84 23.17 8.35
C ASP A 143 -14.41 22.59 8.42
N ASP A 144 -14.10 21.71 7.46
CA ASP A 144 -12.95 21.94 6.58
C ASP A 144 -13.17 21.24 5.23
N VAL A 145 -12.88 21.92 4.13
CA VAL A 145 -12.85 21.31 2.78
C VAL A 145 -11.52 20.59 2.65
N THR A 146 -11.36 19.51 3.41
CA THR A 146 -10.30 18.53 3.24
C THR A 146 -10.90 17.34 2.53
N GLU A 147 -10.22 16.87 1.48
CA GLU A 147 -10.51 15.68 0.67
C GLU A 147 -11.52 14.72 1.32
N THR A 148 -12.66 14.53 0.67
CA THR A 148 -13.70 13.62 1.17
C THR A 148 -13.09 12.22 1.27
N ASN A 149 -12.74 11.77 2.47
CA ASN A 149 -12.25 10.42 2.71
C ASN A 149 -13.27 9.42 2.13
N THR A 150 -12.92 8.82 0.99
CA THR A 150 -13.79 7.94 0.20
C THR A 150 -14.29 6.75 1.03
N TRP A 151 -13.51 6.35 2.05
CA TRP A 151 -13.81 5.24 2.94
C TRP A 151 -14.70 5.59 4.13
N LYS A 152 -14.94 6.89 4.41
CA LYS A 152 -15.65 7.37 5.60
C LYS A 152 -16.95 6.61 5.89
N ASN A 153 -17.77 6.38 4.86
CA ASN A 153 -19.09 5.74 4.96
C ASN A 153 -19.14 4.32 4.37
N ILE A 154 -18.00 3.74 4.01
CA ILE A 154 -17.94 2.41 3.40
C ILE A 154 -17.83 1.36 4.50
N SER A 155 -18.68 0.32 4.44
CA SER A 155 -18.70 -0.73 5.45
C SER A 155 -17.39 -1.54 5.46
N VAL A 156 -16.70 -1.50 6.59
CA VAL A 156 -15.49 -2.32 6.85
C VAL A 156 -15.78 -3.29 7.98
N TYR A 157 -15.54 -4.58 7.75
CA TYR A 157 -15.80 -5.64 8.73
C TYR A 157 -14.49 -6.25 9.21
N ILE A 158 -14.21 -6.20 10.50
CA ILE A 158 -12.99 -6.79 11.09
C ILE A 158 -13.36 -8.09 11.80
N ILE A 159 -12.81 -9.20 11.30
CA ILE A 159 -13.26 -10.54 11.65
C ILE A 159 -12.07 -11.46 11.85
N GLY A 160 -12.02 -12.17 12.98
CA GLY A 160 -10.99 -13.20 13.19
C GLY A 160 -11.20 -14.44 12.32
N GLU A 161 -10.11 -15.06 11.85
CA GLU A 161 -10.15 -16.24 10.95
C GLU A 161 -11.08 -17.37 11.44
N ARG A 162 -11.13 -17.61 12.76
CA ARG A 162 -12.00 -18.62 13.39
C ARG A 162 -13.50 -18.46 13.08
N PHE A 163 -13.89 -17.25 12.69
CA PHE A 163 -15.26 -16.86 12.42
C PHE A 163 -15.57 -16.72 10.92
N ALA A 164 -14.59 -16.94 10.05
CA ALA A 164 -14.81 -16.99 8.60
C ALA A 164 -15.71 -18.16 8.16
N ARG A 165 -16.01 -19.10 9.08
CA ARG A 165 -16.82 -20.31 8.84
C ARG A 165 -18.09 -20.24 9.67
N GLY A 166 -19.24 -20.48 9.04
CA GLY A 166 -20.52 -20.67 9.73
C GLY A 166 -21.23 -19.38 10.20
N LEU A 167 -20.61 -18.21 10.05
CA LEU A 167 -21.28 -16.92 10.21
C LEU A 167 -21.80 -16.43 8.84
N ASP A 168 -23.02 -15.91 8.85
CA ASP A 168 -23.61 -15.23 7.69
C ASP A 168 -23.00 -13.83 7.59
N LEU A 169 -21.83 -13.78 6.96
CA LEU A 169 -21.12 -12.54 6.69
C LEU A 169 -21.54 -12.00 5.33
N PRO A 170 -21.66 -10.66 5.19
CA PRO A 170 -22.04 -10.06 3.92
C PRO A 170 -21.02 -10.43 2.84
N GLU A 171 -21.52 -10.62 1.63
CA GLU A 171 -20.69 -10.64 0.44
C GLU A 171 -20.12 -9.23 0.22
N VAL A 172 -18.81 -9.14 0.10
CA VAL A 172 -18.06 -7.89 0.04
C VAL A 172 -17.29 -7.79 -1.27
N GLY A 173 -16.90 -6.57 -1.66
CA GLY A 173 -16.08 -6.37 -2.86
C GLY A 173 -14.64 -6.79 -2.63
N ASN A 174 -14.11 -6.53 -1.44
CA ASN A 174 -12.70 -6.80 -1.13
C ASN A 174 -12.55 -7.63 0.14
N VAL A 175 -11.51 -8.45 0.17
CA VAL A 175 -11.02 -9.14 1.37
C VAL A 175 -9.55 -8.81 1.56
N ILE A 176 -9.17 -8.31 2.73
CA ILE A 176 -7.79 -8.02 3.10
C ILE A 176 -7.37 -8.96 4.24
N MET A 177 -6.26 -9.67 4.06
CA MET A 177 -5.66 -10.53 5.06
C MET A 177 -4.34 -9.91 5.52
N LEU A 178 -4.25 -9.49 6.79
CA LEU A 178 -3.03 -8.84 7.32
C LEU A 178 -1.85 -9.79 7.52
N ALA A 179 -2.06 -11.08 7.27
CA ALA A 179 -1.01 -12.08 7.16
C ALA A 179 -1.54 -13.29 6.37
N PRO A 180 -0.67 -14.10 5.74
CA PRO A 180 -1.10 -15.32 5.09
C PRO A 180 -1.70 -16.32 6.09
N PRO A 181 -2.88 -16.90 5.79
CA PRO A 181 -3.48 -17.94 6.63
C PRO A 181 -2.56 -19.13 6.83
N SER A 182 -2.83 -19.89 7.87
CA SER A 182 -2.07 -21.11 8.18
C SER A 182 -2.19 -22.23 7.13
N SER A 183 -3.20 -22.17 6.26
CA SER A 183 -3.48 -23.22 5.27
C SER A 183 -4.20 -22.70 4.02
N ALA A 184 -4.09 -23.47 2.94
CA ALA A 184 -4.84 -23.26 1.69
C ALA A 184 -6.37 -23.28 1.90
N ALA A 185 -6.87 -24.18 2.76
CA ALA A 185 -8.29 -24.21 3.10
C ALA A 185 -8.71 -22.94 3.86
N GLY A 186 -7.87 -22.42 4.76
CA GLY A 186 -8.10 -21.15 5.44
C GLY A 186 -8.20 -19.99 4.45
N TYR A 187 -7.25 -19.91 3.51
CA TYR A 187 -7.28 -18.94 2.42
C TYR A 187 -8.58 -19.02 1.63
N ALA A 188 -8.98 -20.22 1.18
CA ALA A 188 -10.19 -20.40 0.39
C ALA A 188 -11.46 -19.92 1.13
N HIS A 189 -11.56 -20.15 2.44
CA HIS A 189 -12.72 -19.67 3.22
C HIS A 189 -12.77 -18.16 3.38
N MET A 190 -11.61 -17.53 3.55
CA MET A 190 -11.49 -16.08 3.73
C MET A 190 -11.68 -15.34 2.41
N ALA A 191 -10.91 -15.71 1.38
CA ALA A 191 -10.99 -15.12 0.05
C ALA A 191 -12.35 -15.39 -0.62
N GLY A 192 -12.98 -16.53 -0.33
CA GLY A 192 -14.33 -16.87 -0.82
C GLY A 192 -15.48 -16.02 -0.25
N ARG A 193 -15.19 -14.92 0.47
CA ARG A 193 -16.19 -13.91 0.90
C ARG A 193 -16.44 -12.83 -0.16
N THR A 194 -15.58 -12.75 -1.16
CA THR A 194 -15.71 -11.86 -2.31
C THR A 194 -15.81 -12.67 -3.61
N GLY A 195 -16.16 -12.02 -4.72
CA GLY A 195 -16.17 -12.59 -6.08
C GLY A 195 -17.28 -13.63 -6.35
N ARG A 196 -18.28 -13.75 -5.47
CA ARG A 196 -19.34 -14.75 -5.64
C ARG A 196 -20.33 -14.36 -6.74
N SER A 197 -21.14 -15.34 -7.16
CA SER A 197 -22.23 -15.13 -8.12
C SER A 197 -21.79 -14.52 -9.46
N GLY A 198 -20.54 -14.76 -9.86
CA GLY A 198 -19.97 -14.26 -11.12
C GLY A 198 -19.59 -12.77 -11.10
N ARG A 199 -19.60 -12.12 -9.92
CA ARG A 199 -19.09 -10.77 -9.71
C ARG A 199 -17.56 -10.77 -9.61
N GLU A 200 -16.98 -9.62 -9.89
CA GLU A 200 -15.58 -9.35 -9.60
C GLU A 200 -15.37 -9.20 -8.09
N GLY A 201 -14.18 -9.54 -7.65
CA GLY A 201 -13.80 -9.45 -6.26
C GLY A 201 -12.30 -9.52 -6.12
N THR A 202 -11.77 -8.88 -5.08
CA THR A 202 -10.32 -8.80 -4.86
C THR A 202 -9.96 -9.33 -3.48
N ALA A 203 -9.02 -10.28 -3.41
CA ALA A 203 -8.49 -10.83 -2.17
C ALA A 203 -7.00 -10.48 -2.04
N ILE A 204 -6.69 -9.55 -1.15
CA ILE A 204 -5.34 -9.01 -0.91
C ILE A 204 -4.75 -9.66 0.34
N THR A 205 -3.50 -10.10 0.25
CA THR A 205 -2.76 -10.67 1.39
C THR A 205 -1.50 -9.87 1.65
N LEU A 206 -1.37 -9.30 2.85
CA LEU A 206 -0.15 -8.65 3.27
C LEU A 206 0.89 -9.72 3.68
N VAL A 207 2.14 -9.51 3.30
CA VAL A 207 3.25 -10.43 3.61
C VAL A 207 4.45 -9.70 4.17
N ARG A 208 5.08 -10.25 5.21
CA ARG A 208 6.34 -9.75 5.75
C ARG A 208 7.52 -10.55 5.21
N PRO A 209 8.48 -9.93 4.49
CA PRO A 209 9.58 -10.65 3.81
C PRO A 209 10.50 -11.43 4.75
N ARG A 210 10.79 -10.87 5.94
CA ARG A 210 11.74 -11.46 6.90
C ARG A 210 11.17 -12.67 7.67
N ASN A 211 9.92 -13.06 7.41
CA ASN A 211 9.23 -14.16 8.07
C ASN A 211 8.93 -15.33 7.10
N THR A 212 8.40 -16.43 7.63
CA THR A 212 7.93 -17.58 6.82
C THR A 212 6.62 -17.29 6.06
N GLU A 213 6.18 -16.04 5.98
CA GLU A 213 4.91 -15.63 5.39
C GLU A 213 4.91 -15.74 3.87
N VAL A 214 5.98 -15.28 3.21
CA VAL A 214 6.17 -15.43 1.75
C VAL A 214 6.13 -16.90 1.36
N GLN A 215 6.87 -17.76 2.07
CA GLN A 215 6.89 -19.20 1.84
C GLN A 215 5.51 -19.84 2.04
N ARG A 216 4.76 -19.36 3.05
CA ARG A 216 3.40 -19.84 3.33
C ARG A 216 2.43 -19.45 2.22
N LEU A 217 2.51 -18.22 1.73
CA LEU A 217 1.68 -17.75 0.62
C LEU A 217 2.01 -18.50 -0.68
N ALA A 218 3.28 -18.75 -0.96
CA ALA A 218 3.71 -19.57 -2.10
C ALA A 218 3.16 -21.01 -2.02
N ALA A 219 3.21 -21.64 -0.84
CA ALA A 219 2.63 -22.98 -0.64
C ALA A 219 1.10 -22.99 -0.80
N ILE A 220 0.41 -21.91 -0.41
CA ILE A 220 -1.03 -21.73 -0.64
C ILE A 220 -1.31 -21.59 -2.13
N ALA A 221 -0.55 -20.76 -2.83
CA ALA A 221 -0.65 -20.54 -4.28
C ALA A 221 -0.52 -21.86 -5.03
N GLU A 222 0.53 -22.64 -4.75
CA GLU A 222 0.75 -23.95 -5.35
C GLU A 222 -0.41 -24.93 -5.05
N THR A 223 -0.87 -24.98 -3.79
CA THR A 223 -1.91 -25.92 -3.37
C THR A 223 -3.26 -25.64 -4.03
N LEU A 224 -3.59 -24.36 -4.22
CA LEU A 224 -4.86 -23.92 -4.81
C LEU A 224 -4.78 -23.66 -6.32
N GLY A 225 -3.59 -23.70 -6.91
CA GLY A 225 -3.36 -23.35 -8.31
C GLY A 225 -3.63 -21.87 -8.60
N LEU A 226 -3.36 -20.99 -7.63
CA LEU A 226 -3.57 -19.54 -7.76
C LEU A 226 -2.31 -18.87 -8.28
N LYS A 227 -2.52 -17.79 -9.03
CA LYS A 227 -1.46 -16.82 -9.36
C LYS A 227 -1.77 -15.55 -8.58
N PHE A 228 -0.81 -15.09 -7.80
CA PHE A 228 -0.94 -13.80 -7.13
C PHE A 228 -0.27 -12.71 -7.95
N GLN A 229 -0.90 -11.54 -7.97
CA GLN A 229 -0.35 -10.32 -8.54
C GLN A 229 0.23 -9.47 -7.41
N GLU A 230 1.44 -8.95 -7.62
CA GLU A 230 1.97 -7.87 -6.80
C GLU A 230 1.41 -6.56 -7.34
N GLU A 231 0.93 -5.70 -6.46
CA GLU A 231 0.89 -4.27 -6.75
C GLU A 231 1.98 -3.71 -5.84
N LEU A 232 3.09 -3.30 -6.44
CA LEU A 232 4.01 -2.42 -5.73
C LEU A 232 3.17 -1.18 -5.42
N SER A 233 3.14 -0.73 -4.16
CA SER A 233 2.85 0.69 -3.95
C SER A 233 3.89 1.39 -4.81
N GLU A 234 3.47 2.00 -5.90
CA GLU A 234 4.28 3.02 -6.53
C GLU A 234 4.61 3.96 -5.37
N GLU A 235 5.85 3.87 -4.85
CA GLU A 235 6.48 5.08 -4.38
C GLU A 235 6.26 6.00 -5.57
N GLU A 236 5.47 7.05 -5.39
CA GLU A 236 5.64 8.21 -6.21
C GLU A 236 7.15 8.49 -6.08
N GLU A 237 7.95 7.99 -7.03
CA GLU A 237 9.08 8.77 -7.49
C GLU A 237 8.40 10.12 -7.70
N GLU A 238 8.71 11.08 -6.83
CA GLU A 238 8.39 12.46 -7.09
C GLU A 238 8.91 12.68 -8.51
N ASP A 239 8.00 12.64 -9.48
CA ASP A 239 8.28 12.93 -10.86
C ASP A 239 8.71 14.39 -10.81
N GLU A 240 10.02 14.62 -10.67
CA GLU A 240 10.68 15.91 -10.92
C GLU A 240 10.52 16.34 -12.39
N ASP A 241 9.75 15.60 -13.19
CA ASP A 241 9.39 15.94 -14.56
C ASP A 241 7.89 16.29 -14.68
N GLU A 242 7.36 17.16 -13.80
CA GLU A 242 6.38 18.13 -14.30
C GLU A 242 7.13 19.00 -15.29
N VAL A 243 7.05 18.64 -16.57
CA VAL A 243 7.51 19.46 -17.69
C VAL A 243 6.65 20.73 -17.70
N VAL A 244 6.97 21.67 -16.83
CA VAL A 244 6.47 23.03 -16.88
C VAL A 244 6.99 23.58 -18.21
N GLU A 245 6.08 23.71 -19.19
CA GLU A 245 6.29 24.56 -20.36
C GLU A 245 7.07 25.81 -19.92
N PRO A 246 8.25 26.10 -20.50
CA PRO A 246 9.03 27.24 -20.04
C PRO A 246 8.19 28.48 -20.30
N VAL A 247 7.64 29.03 -19.22
CA VAL A 247 7.14 30.40 -19.20
C VAL A 247 8.34 31.24 -19.57
N GLN A 248 8.41 31.67 -20.83
CA GLN A 248 9.36 32.67 -21.29
C GLN A 248 9.11 33.93 -20.46
N ALA A 249 9.85 34.06 -19.36
CA ALA A 249 10.01 35.31 -18.67
C ALA A 249 10.71 36.25 -19.65
N ALA A 250 9.91 37.00 -20.40
CA ALA A 250 10.38 38.14 -21.16
C ALA A 250 10.94 39.13 -20.13
N LEU A 251 12.27 39.20 -20.03
CA LEU A 251 12.94 40.24 -19.28
C LEU A 251 12.81 41.53 -20.08
N ASP A 252 12.11 42.51 -19.53
CA ASP A 252 11.92 43.81 -20.18
C ASP A 252 13.29 44.50 -20.37
N GLU A 253 13.48 45.14 -21.54
CA GLU A 253 14.74 45.77 -21.95
C GLU A 253 15.25 46.83 -20.94
N ALA A 254 14.32 47.42 -20.18
CA ALA A 254 14.61 48.36 -19.10
C ALA A 254 15.45 47.72 -17.98
N ASP A 255 15.17 46.48 -17.59
CA ASP A 255 15.85 45.80 -16.49
C ASP A 255 17.26 45.35 -16.90
N LEU A 256 17.41 44.84 -18.12
CA LEU A 256 18.70 44.41 -18.68
C LEU A 256 19.70 45.58 -18.84
N SER A 257 19.19 46.79 -19.12
CA SER A 257 20.01 48.00 -19.22
C SER A 257 20.67 48.39 -17.89
N SER A 258 20.06 48.03 -16.76
CA SER A 258 20.53 48.35 -15.41
C SER A 258 21.58 47.35 -14.89
N MET A 259 21.63 46.13 -15.45
CA MET A 259 22.54 45.08 -15.00
C MET A 259 24.00 45.32 -15.38
N THR A 260 24.92 44.73 -14.63
CA THR A 260 26.35 44.80 -14.93
C THR A 260 26.75 43.78 -16.01
N VAL A 261 27.84 44.02 -16.73
CA VAL A 261 28.34 43.10 -17.78
C VAL A 261 28.56 41.67 -17.28
N PRO A 262 29.08 41.42 -16.07
CA PRO A 262 29.18 40.06 -15.52
C PRO A 262 27.83 39.36 -15.41
N GLN A 263 26.81 40.04 -14.89
CA GLN A 263 25.47 39.48 -14.71
C GLN A 263 24.80 39.14 -16.05
N LEU A 264 24.96 40.01 -17.06
CA LEU A 264 24.44 39.75 -18.41
C LEU A 264 25.11 38.53 -19.06
N LYS A 265 26.41 38.32 -18.81
CA LYS A 265 27.12 37.13 -19.31
C LYS A 265 26.71 35.86 -18.59
N GLU A 266 26.35 35.94 -17.32
CA GLU A 266 25.87 34.81 -16.53
C GLU A 266 24.50 34.34 -17.06
N LEU A 267 23.58 35.27 -17.30
CA LEU A 267 22.28 34.99 -17.94
C LEU A 267 22.43 34.41 -19.35
N LEU A 268 23.36 34.93 -20.16
CA LEU A 268 23.64 34.36 -21.48
C LEU A 268 24.22 32.95 -21.39
N LYS A 269 25.07 32.68 -20.39
CA LYS A 269 25.65 31.35 -20.17
C LYS A 269 24.59 30.34 -19.76
N GLU A 270 23.65 30.74 -18.91
CA GLU A 270 22.50 29.92 -18.48
C GLU A 270 21.60 29.57 -19.68
N LYS A 271 21.34 30.54 -20.57
CA LYS A 271 20.63 30.32 -21.84
C LYS A 271 21.49 29.66 -22.94
N SER A 272 22.72 29.24 -22.65
CA SER A 272 23.68 28.65 -23.62
C SER A 272 23.98 29.53 -24.85
N LEU A 273 23.96 30.86 -24.69
CA LEU A 273 24.23 31.85 -25.72
C LEU A 273 25.67 32.43 -25.62
N PRO A 274 26.20 33.03 -26.72
CA PRO A 274 27.56 33.59 -26.73
C PRO A 274 27.75 34.78 -25.78
N VAL A 275 28.74 34.70 -24.89
CA VAL A 275 29.05 35.70 -23.84
C VAL A 275 30.11 36.76 -24.23
N SER A 276 30.46 36.86 -25.51
CA SER A 276 31.45 37.82 -26.03
C SER A 276 30.78 39.11 -26.54
N GLY A 277 31.46 40.24 -26.45
CA GLY A 277 30.95 41.52 -26.95
C GLY A 277 30.75 42.61 -25.89
N ARG A 278 30.19 43.73 -26.32
CA ARG A 278 29.90 44.91 -25.47
C ARG A 278 28.53 44.78 -24.80
N LYS A 279 28.29 45.51 -23.71
CA LYS A 279 27.05 45.46 -22.91
C LYS A 279 25.77 45.51 -23.76
N ALA A 280 25.70 46.42 -24.74
CA ALA A 280 24.54 46.56 -25.62
C ALA A 280 24.27 45.29 -26.47
N GLU A 281 25.32 44.65 -26.99
CA GLU A 281 25.20 43.41 -27.77
C GLU A 281 24.77 42.22 -26.91
N LEU A 282 25.13 42.21 -25.62
CA LEU A 282 24.70 41.18 -24.68
C LEU A 282 23.21 41.31 -24.34
N ILE A 283 22.74 42.55 -24.17
CA ILE A 283 21.33 42.86 -23.92
C ILE A 283 20.47 42.49 -25.13
N GLU A 284 20.87 42.89 -26.34
CA GLU A 284 20.16 42.58 -27.58
C GLU A 284 20.00 41.07 -27.80
N ARG A 285 21.02 40.27 -27.43
CA ARG A 285 20.94 38.80 -27.49
C ARG A 285 20.01 38.21 -26.44
N LEU A 286 19.86 38.85 -25.27
CA LEU A 286 18.94 38.41 -24.23
C LEU A 286 17.50 38.78 -24.54
N THR A 287 17.27 39.88 -25.27
CA THR A 287 15.93 40.32 -25.69
C THR A 287 15.45 39.65 -26.97
N SER A 288 16.36 39.18 -27.83
CA SER A 288 16.03 38.53 -29.12
C SER A 288 15.98 37.00 -29.05
N ALA A 289 16.15 36.40 -27.87
CA ALA A 289 16.22 34.95 -27.64
C ALA A 289 15.14 34.45 -26.68
#